data_AF-A0A811T3T3-F1
#
_entry.id   AF-A0A811T3T3-F1
#
_cell.length_a   1.000
_cell.length_b   1.000
_cell.length_c   1.000
_cell.angle_alpha   90.00
_cell.angle_beta   90.00
_cell.angle_gamma   90.00
#
_symmetry.space_group_name_H-M   'P 1'
#
loop_
_entity.id
_entity.type
_entity.pdbx_description
1 polymer ?
#
loop_
_entity_poly.entity_id
_entity_poly.type
_entity_poly.pdbx_seq_one_letter_code
_entity_poly.pdbx_strand_id
1 'polypeptide(L)'
;MLLKIVIFLTLLLLTNAATACITQDTIITINSQNITSTTTVYYTGNDSTRLQTMIDVQGDNNSYVNAWELLKYENTKRKQIVSIPYTIENVSLQRTNKDVAINHETIGKTSTTRQINISTTIESVYTCKNKTIITITPPDNKTTILIHENVKIEQTIPLLKTKEVGCYHQITLQNNNTTTFKLAIEKEAPIVQNTTECINTSEVETTTSQKSKTDNIYFIVFAIPVLLIIILITLYRRK
;
A
#
# COMPACT_ATOMS: atom_id res chain seq x y z
N MET A 1 45.40 20.11 30.08
CA MET A 1 43.97 20.47 30.14
C MET A 1 43.38 20.65 28.74
N LEU A 2 44.03 21.41 27.85
CA LEU A 2 43.60 21.59 26.45
C LEU A 2 43.36 20.28 25.68
N LEU A 3 44.26 19.30 25.80
CA LEU A 3 44.15 18.02 25.08
C LEU A 3 42.86 17.25 25.43
N LYS A 4 42.42 17.31 26.70
CA LYS A 4 41.17 16.66 27.14
C LYS A 4 39.93 17.38 26.59
N ILE A 5 39.98 18.71 26.49
CA ILE A 5 38.91 19.52 25.90
C ILE A 5 38.81 19.25 24.40
N VAL A 6 39.94 19.18 23.69
CA VAL A 6 39.97 18.87 22.25
C VAL A 6 39.44 17.46 21.99
N ILE A 7 39.87 16.45 22.76
CA ILE A 7 39.35 15.08 22.64
C ILE A 7 37.84 15.02 22.89
N PHE A 8 37.35 15.71 23.92
CA PHE A 8 35.92 15.78 24.24
C PHE A 8 35.11 16.48 23.14
N LEU A 9 35.62 17.59 22.58
CA LEU A 9 34.97 18.31 21.48
C LEU A 9 34.96 17.48 20.20
N THR A 10 36.05 16.78 19.87
CA THR A 10 36.10 15.86 18.72
C THR A 10 35.17 14.68 18.93
N LEU A 11 35.07 14.12 20.13
CA LEU A 11 34.17 13.01 20.43
C LEU A 11 32.69 13.44 20.31
N LEU A 12 32.37 14.68 20.70
CA LEU A 12 31.05 15.29 20.52
C LEU A 12 30.71 15.57 19.05
N LEU A 13 31.71 15.88 18.23
CA LEU A 13 31.57 16.07 16.77
C LEU A 13 31.53 14.74 16.00
N LEU A 14 32.09 13.67 16.57
CA LEU A 14 32.14 12.31 16.01
C LEU A 14 30.94 11.44 16.40
N THR A 15 30.09 11.87 17.34
CA THR A 15 28.76 11.26 17.47
C THR A 15 27.98 11.63 16.23
N ASN A 16 27.83 10.67 15.31
CA ASN A 16 27.02 10.79 14.10
C ASN A 16 25.68 11.45 14.46
N ALA A 17 25.57 12.76 14.25
CA ALA A 17 24.28 13.41 14.20
C ALA A 17 23.59 12.72 13.03
N ALA A 18 22.65 11.81 13.33
CA ALA A 18 21.79 11.23 12.33
C ALA A 18 21.15 12.43 11.61
N THR A 19 21.65 12.73 10.42
CA THR A 19 21.28 13.94 9.69
C THR A 19 19.79 13.84 9.44
N ALA A 20 19.03 14.76 10.04
CA ALA A 20 17.60 14.85 9.80
C ALA A 20 17.39 15.10 8.30
N CYS A 21 16.58 14.25 7.69
CA CYS A 21 16.33 14.28 6.27
C CYS A 21 14.90 13.82 5.99
N ILE A 22 14.26 14.51 5.05
CA ILE A 22 12.99 14.12 4.46
C ILE A 22 13.29 13.75 3.01
N THR A 23 13.09 12.49 2.66
CA THR A 23 13.17 12.01 1.27
C THR A 23 11.83 11.48 0.82
N GLN A 24 11.61 11.46 -0.49
CA GLN A 24 10.35 10.99 -1.07
C GLN A 24 10.62 10.16 -2.32
N ASP A 25 10.00 9.00 -2.40
CA ASP A 25 10.01 8.15 -3.59
C ASP A 25 8.59 7.90 -4.07
N THR A 26 8.38 7.94 -5.39
CA THR A 26 7.10 7.64 -6.01
C THR A 26 7.24 6.47 -6.97
N ILE A 27 6.32 5.51 -6.86
CA ILE A 27 6.21 4.36 -7.75
C ILE A 27 4.85 4.41 -8.41
N ILE A 28 4.80 4.41 -9.74
CA ILE A 28 3.57 4.35 -10.51
C ILE A 28 3.56 3.03 -11.28
N THR A 29 2.60 2.16 -10.96
CA THR A 29 2.42 0.88 -11.63
C THR A 29 1.21 0.96 -12.56
N ILE A 30 1.41 0.65 -13.83
CA ILE A 30 0.39 0.63 -14.88
C ILE A 30 0.16 -0.83 -15.29
N ASN A 31 -1.09 -1.27 -15.17
CA ASN A 31 -1.58 -2.56 -15.63
C ASN A 31 -2.65 -2.37 -16.71
N SER A 32 -3.18 -3.47 -17.27
CA SER A 32 -4.28 -3.41 -18.25
C SER A 32 -5.62 -2.92 -17.67
N GLN A 33 -5.78 -2.96 -16.35
CA GLN A 33 -7.05 -2.73 -15.65
C GLN A 33 -6.97 -1.68 -14.52
N ASN A 34 -5.77 -1.27 -14.13
CA ASN A 34 -5.60 -0.25 -13.10
C ASN A 34 -4.25 0.46 -13.25
N ILE A 35 -4.19 1.64 -12.64
CA ILE A 35 -2.94 2.35 -12.37
C ILE A 35 -2.92 2.64 -10.88
N THR A 36 -1.77 2.38 -10.26
CA THR A 36 -1.54 2.66 -8.85
C THR A 36 -0.33 3.56 -8.72
N SER A 37 -0.46 4.67 -8.01
CA SER A 37 0.66 5.52 -7.60
C SER A 37 0.85 5.40 -6.09
N THR A 38 2.02 4.95 -5.67
CA THR A 38 2.43 4.94 -4.26
C THR A 38 3.57 5.91 -4.05
N THR A 39 3.34 6.93 -3.23
CA THR A 39 4.37 7.88 -2.79
C THR A 39 4.71 7.60 -1.34
N THR A 40 5.97 7.33 -1.05
CA THR A 40 6.47 7.13 0.32
C THR A 40 7.38 8.28 0.71
N VAL A 41 7.03 8.96 1.80
CA VAL A 41 7.86 10.00 2.43
C VAL A 41 8.57 9.39 3.63
N TYR A 42 9.89 9.53 3.67
CA TYR A 42 10.75 9.01 4.72
C TYR A 42 11.22 10.17 5.59
N TYR A 43 10.92 10.10 6.89
CA TYR A 43 11.37 11.07 7.90
C TYR A 43 12.44 10.41 8.75
N THR A 44 13.59 11.06 8.92
CA THR A 44 14.72 10.52 9.70
C THR A 44 15.23 11.54 10.74
N GLY A 45 15.92 11.05 11.78
CA GLY A 45 16.56 11.90 12.79
C GLY A 45 15.59 12.82 13.54
N ASN A 46 15.84 14.13 13.52
CA ASN A 46 14.96 15.10 14.17
C ASN A 46 13.60 15.25 13.47
N ASP A 47 13.53 15.00 12.16
CA ASP A 47 12.27 15.11 11.40
C ASP A 47 11.27 14.02 11.78
N SER A 48 11.75 12.79 12.02
CA SER A 48 10.89 11.72 12.54
C SER A 48 10.41 12.00 13.96
N THR A 49 11.26 12.59 14.81
CA THR A 49 10.85 13.00 16.16
C THR A 49 9.79 14.09 16.12
N ARG A 50 9.97 15.11 15.27
CA ARG A 50 8.97 16.17 15.07
C ARG A 50 7.64 15.61 14.54
N LEU A 51 7.69 14.71 13.56
CA LEU A 51 6.49 14.06 13.04
C LEU A 51 5.78 13.23 14.11
N GLN A 52 6.51 12.49 14.94
CA GLN A 52 5.95 11.75 16.07
C GLN A 52 5.20 12.69 17.01
N THR A 53 5.80 13.81 17.41
CA THR A 53 5.13 14.81 18.25
C THR A 53 3.87 15.36 17.57
N MET A 54 3.87 15.57 16.25
CA MET A 54 2.66 16.01 15.55
C MET A 54 1.53 14.97 15.56
N ILE A 55 1.87 13.68 15.60
CA ILE A 55 0.87 12.60 15.70
C ILE A 55 0.34 12.51 17.13
N ASP A 56 1.23 12.55 18.14
CA ASP A 56 0.92 12.49 19.57
C ASP A 56 0.07 13.69 20.06
N VAL A 57 0.35 14.90 19.56
CA VAL A 57 -0.42 16.12 19.90
C VAL A 57 -1.86 16.09 19.33
N GLN A 58 -2.21 15.12 18.49
CA GLN A 58 -3.61 14.86 18.16
C GLN A 58 -4.38 14.11 19.28
N GLY A 59 -3.71 13.78 20.40
CA GLY A 59 -4.25 13.13 21.60
C GLY A 59 -3.61 13.57 22.93
N ASP A 60 -3.39 12.63 23.87
CA ASP A 60 -3.11 12.90 25.29
C ASP A 60 -1.67 13.36 25.60
N ASN A 61 -0.87 13.67 24.58
CA ASN A 61 0.48 14.26 24.67
C ASN A 61 1.39 13.59 25.70
N ASN A 62 1.51 12.26 25.61
CA ASN A 62 2.24 11.45 26.59
C ASN A 62 3.59 10.94 26.05
N SER A 63 4.06 11.47 24.91
CA SER A 63 5.27 11.03 24.20
C SER A 63 5.17 9.63 23.57
N TYR A 64 4.01 8.97 23.66
CA TYR A 64 3.70 7.70 23.04
C TYR A 64 2.56 7.86 22.05
N VAL A 65 2.85 7.54 20.78
CA VAL A 65 1.80 7.51 19.77
C VAL A 65 1.06 6.18 19.86
N ASN A 66 -0.23 6.26 20.11
CA ASN A 66 -1.12 5.10 20.16
C ASN A 66 -1.78 4.82 18.79
N ALA A 67 -2.43 3.67 18.67
CA ALA A 67 -3.06 3.24 17.41
C ALA A 67 -4.19 4.20 16.95
N TRP A 68 -4.93 4.81 17.87
CA TRP A 68 -6.03 5.68 17.49
C TRP A 68 -5.55 7.06 16.99
N GLU A 69 -4.45 7.59 17.53
CA GLU A 69 -3.77 8.80 17.04
C GLU A 69 -3.23 8.60 15.63
N LEU A 70 -2.68 7.41 15.34
CA LEU A 70 -2.25 7.03 14.00
C LEU A 70 -3.42 7.05 13.02
N LEU A 71 -4.52 6.36 13.34
CA LEU A 71 -5.71 6.31 12.50
C LEU A 71 -6.30 7.71 12.26
N LYS A 72 -6.27 8.58 13.28
CA LYS A 72 -6.73 9.97 13.16
C LYS A 72 -5.83 10.79 12.24
N TYR A 73 -4.51 10.63 12.37
CA TYR A 73 -3.55 11.32 11.51
C TYR A 73 -3.64 10.83 10.06
N GLU A 74 -3.72 9.52 9.84
CA GLU A 74 -3.93 8.90 8.52
C GLU A 74 -5.21 9.42 7.86
N ASN A 75 -6.33 9.47 8.59
CA ASN A 75 -7.58 10.02 8.07
C ASN A 75 -7.47 11.51 7.72
N THR A 76 -6.76 12.29 8.53
CA THR A 76 -6.48 13.70 8.26
C THR A 76 -5.65 13.85 6.98
N LYS A 77 -4.60 13.05 6.82
CA LYS A 77 -3.77 13.03 5.62
C LYS A 77 -4.53 12.59 4.38
N ARG A 78 -5.37 11.56 4.49
CA ARG A 78 -6.23 11.08 3.38
C ARG A 78 -7.11 12.20 2.83
N LYS A 79 -7.68 13.05 3.70
CA LYS A 79 -8.48 14.22 3.31
C LYS A 79 -7.66 15.34 2.67
N GLN A 80 -6.36 15.42 2.95
CA GLN A 80 -5.45 16.42 2.38
C GLN A 80 -4.91 16.02 1.00
N ILE A 81 -5.17 14.80 0.50
CA ILE A 81 -4.73 14.38 -0.83
C ILE A 81 -5.61 15.06 -1.89
N VAL A 82 -5.11 16.16 -2.46
CA VAL A 82 -5.84 16.94 -3.48
C VAL A 82 -5.44 16.54 -4.90
N SER A 83 -4.19 16.19 -5.13
CA SER A 83 -3.64 15.91 -6.46
C SER A 83 -3.51 14.41 -6.77
N ILE A 84 -3.67 14.07 -8.05
CA ILE A 84 -3.38 12.75 -8.63
C ILE A 84 -2.23 12.96 -9.62
N PRO A 85 -1.14 12.17 -9.56
CA PRO A 85 0.05 12.40 -10.39
C PRO A 85 -0.10 11.88 -11.83
N TYR A 86 -1.32 11.55 -12.25
CA TYR A 86 -1.60 11.03 -13.58
C TYR A 86 -3.00 11.38 -14.05
N THR A 87 -3.18 11.42 -15.37
CA THR A 87 -4.47 11.46 -16.05
C THR A 87 -4.60 10.25 -16.97
N ILE A 88 -5.83 9.76 -17.14
CA ILE A 88 -6.14 8.60 -17.97
C ILE A 88 -7.23 9.02 -18.95
N GLU A 89 -6.94 8.91 -20.24
CA GLU A 89 -7.85 9.27 -21.31
C GLU A 89 -8.25 8.02 -22.12
N ASN A 90 -9.38 8.10 -22.81
CA ASN A 90 -9.97 7.01 -23.59
C ASN A 90 -10.29 5.75 -22.75
N VAL A 91 -10.90 5.92 -21.58
CA VAL A 91 -11.40 4.82 -20.73
C VAL A 91 -12.92 4.90 -20.57
N SER A 92 -13.58 3.76 -20.31
CA SER A 92 -15.04 3.71 -20.11
C SER A 92 -15.49 4.00 -18.69
N LEU A 93 -14.67 3.66 -17.70
CA LEU A 93 -14.96 3.86 -16.29
C LEU A 93 -13.65 4.16 -15.59
N GLN A 94 -13.69 5.11 -14.65
CA GLN A 94 -12.57 5.39 -13.76
C GLN A 94 -13.11 5.53 -12.34
N ARG A 95 -12.62 4.69 -11.42
CA ARG A 95 -12.85 4.85 -9.98
C ARG A 95 -11.52 5.08 -9.31
N THR A 96 -11.41 6.17 -8.55
CA THR A 96 -10.18 6.50 -7.82
C THR A 96 -10.36 6.30 -6.33
N ASN A 97 -9.51 5.45 -5.74
CA ASN A 97 -9.40 5.25 -4.30
C ASN A 97 -8.11 5.91 -3.80
N LYS A 98 -8.14 6.43 -2.58
CA LYS A 98 -6.99 7.08 -1.93
C LYS A 98 -6.81 6.48 -0.56
N ASP A 99 -5.60 6.08 -0.24
CA ASP A 99 -5.24 5.56 1.07
C ASP A 99 -3.93 6.14 1.60
N VAL A 100 -3.79 6.15 2.92
CA VAL A 100 -2.60 6.62 3.63
C VAL A 100 -2.30 5.62 4.74
N ALA A 101 -1.06 5.19 4.81
CA ALA A 101 -0.55 4.31 5.85
C ALA A 101 0.74 4.88 6.44
N ILE A 102 0.90 4.79 7.76
CA ILE A 102 2.14 5.13 8.45
C ILE A 102 2.83 3.84 8.87
N ASN A 103 4.16 3.76 8.79
CA ASN A 103 4.86 2.59 9.34
C ASN A 103 4.72 2.58 10.88
N HIS A 104 3.98 1.58 11.37
CA HIS A 104 3.67 1.40 12.79
C HIS A 104 4.86 0.84 13.58
N GLU A 105 5.78 0.12 12.93
CA GLU A 105 6.85 -0.62 13.62
C GLU A 105 7.89 0.29 14.29
N THR A 106 8.04 1.52 13.81
CA THR A 106 9.01 2.48 14.35
C THR A 106 8.41 3.45 15.37
N ILE A 107 7.10 3.40 15.58
CA ILE A 107 6.36 4.35 16.39
C ILE A 107 6.24 3.83 17.82
N GLY A 108 6.64 4.65 18.80
CA GLY A 108 6.67 4.27 20.22
C GLY A 108 7.94 3.55 20.69
N LYS A 109 8.93 3.32 19.80
CA LYS A 109 10.24 2.73 20.17
C LYS A 109 11.29 3.81 20.45
N THR A 110 12.06 3.62 21.52
CA THR A 110 13.21 4.47 21.89
C THR A 110 14.50 4.11 21.12
N SER A 111 14.39 3.76 19.83
CA SER A 111 15.55 3.45 19.00
C SER A 111 16.40 4.70 18.71
N THR A 112 17.71 4.49 18.54
CA THR A 112 18.70 5.52 18.15
C THR A 112 18.59 5.91 16.67
N THR A 113 18.04 5.03 15.82
CA THR A 113 17.71 5.31 14.42
C THR A 113 16.18 5.38 14.29
N ARG A 114 15.65 6.60 14.39
CA ARG A 114 14.21 6.86 14.24
C ARG A 114 13.89 7.17 12.79
N GLN A 115 13.14 6.29 12.15
CA GLN A 115 12.61 6.49 10.80
C GLN A 115 11.10 6.28 10.77
N ILE A 116 10.33 7.30 10.38
CA ILE A 116 8.89 7.18 10.16
C ILE A 116 8.62 7.30 8.67
N ASN A 117 7.85 6.37 8.12
CA ASN A 117 7.47 6.36 6.72
C ASN A 117 5.98 6.64 6.63
N ILE A 118 5.59 7.54 5.73
CA ILE A 118 4.19 7.75 5.36
C ILE A 118 4.04 7.37 3.89
N SER A 119 3.24 6.34 3.63
CA SER A 119 2.90 5.89 2.28
C SER A 119 1.51 6.39 1.92
N THR A 120 1.40 7.06 0.76
CA THR A 120 0.15 7.46 0.15
C THR A 120 -0.07 6.67 -1.12
N THR A 121 -1.17 5.94 -1.20
CA THR A 121 -1.53 5.12 -2.36
C THR A 121 -2.77 5.69 -3.02
N ILE A 122 -2.67 5.95 -4.33
CA ILE A 122 -3.78 6.35 -5.18
C ILE A 122 -3.95 5.26 -6.23
N GLU A 123 -5.11 4.64 -6.24
CA GLU A 123 -5.46 3.60 -7.21
C GLU A 123 -6.59 4.12 -8.09
N SER A 124 -6.40 4.07 -9.41
CA SER A 124 -7.50 4.25 -10.37
C SER A 124 -7.74 2.95 -11.13
N VAL A 125 -8.90 2.35 -10.91
CA VAL A 125 -9.37 1.20 -11.70
C VAL A 125 -9.98 1.72 -13.00
N TYR A 126 -9.58 1.15 -14.12
CA TYR A 126 -10.09 1.51 -15.44
C TYR A 126 -10.20 0.31 -16.37
N THR A 127 -10.90 0.46 -17.49
CA THR A 127 -10.89 -0.53 -18.57
C THR A 127 -10.14 0.07 -19.74
N CYS A 128 -8.99 -0.52 -20.09
CA CYS A 128 -8.25 -0.15 -21.29
C CYS A 128 -9.17 -0.22 -22.52
N LYS A 129 -9.04 0.75 -23.40
CA LYS A 129 -9.57 0.68 -24.76
C LYS A 129 -8.41 0.69 -25.75
N ASN A 130 -8.71 0.49 -27.02
CA ASN A 130 -7.72 0.70 -28.06
C ASN A 130 -7.21 2.15 -27.98
N LYS A 131 -5.89 2.33 -27.82
CA LYS A 131 -5.22 3.62 -27.68
C LYS A 131 -5.58 4.37 -26.38
N THR A 132 -5.55 3.69 -25.24
CA THR A 132 -5.57 4.36 -23.93
C THR A 132 -4.34 5.25 -23.78
N ILE A 133 -4.54 6.49 -23.33
CA ILE A 133 -3.47 7.46 -23.13
C ILE A 133 -3.34 7.70 -21.63
N ILE A 134 -2.13 7.53 -21.11
CA ILE A 134 -1.81 7.82 -19.71
C ILE A 134 -0.76 8.92 -19.70
N THR A 135 -1.09 10.06 -19.10
CA THR A 135 -0.12 11.14 -18.89
C THR A 135 0.26 11.17 -17.42
N ILE A 136 1.54 11.01 -17.14
CA ILE A 136 2.12 11.06 -15.80
C ILE A 136 2.79 12.42 -15.64
N THR A 137 2.34 13.17 -14.64
CA THR A 137 3.01 14.38 -14.17
C THR A 137 3.64 14.03 -12.83
N PRO A 138 4.90 13.58 -12.83
CA PRO A 138 5.54 13.12 -11.60
C PRO A 138 5.67 14.29 -10.60
N PRO A 139 5.60 14.02 -9.29
CA PRO A 139 5.97 15.04 -8.30
C PRO A 139 7.46 15.39 -8.42
N ASP A 140 7.91 16.46 -7.74
CA ASP A 140 9.31 16.91 -7.71
C ASP A 140 10.21 15.96 -6.89
N ASN A 141 10.19 14.68 -7.22
CA ASN A 141 10.94 13.61 -6.58
C ASN A 141 11.25 12.47 -7.56
N LYS A 142 12.10 11.53 -7.13
CA LYS A 142 12.42 10.35 -7.93
C LYS A 142 11.14 9.54 -8.15
N THR A 143 10.77 9.39 -9.43
CA THR A 143 9.59 8.63 -9.83
C THR A 143 9.99 7.42 -10.65
N THR A 144 9.53 6.24 -10.25
CA THR A 144 9.69 5.01 -11.01
C THR A 144 8.35 4.60 -11.58
N ILE A 145 8.28 4.42 -12.90
CA ILE A 145 7.10 3.94 -13.61
C ILE A 145 7.35 2.48 -13.98
N LEU A 146 6.40 1.61 -13.63
CA LEU A 146 6.41 0.20 -13.91
C LEU A 146 5.22 -0.11 -14.81
N ILE A 147 5.45 -0.48 -16.06
CA ILE A 147 4.40 -0.87 -17.00
C ILE A 147 4.46 -2.38 -17.14
N HIS A 148 3.40 -3.07 -16.73
CA HIS A 148 3.36 -4.53 -16.81
C HIS A 148 3.45 -5.01 -18.26
N GLU A 149 4.11 -6.16 -18.48
CA GLU A 149 4.40 -6.69 -19.82
C GLU A 149 3.16 -6.91 -20.69
N ASN A 150 2.03 -7.29 -20.06
CA ASN A 150 0.73 -7.45 -20.73
C ASN A 150 0.10 -6.16 -21.29
N VAL A 151 0.78 -5.01 -21.14
CA VAL A 151 0.39 -3.74 -21.75
C VAL A 151 1.44 -3.36 -22.79
N LYS A 152 1.02 -3.33 -24.06
CA LYS A 152 1.90 -2.91 -25.14
C LYS A 152 2.06 -1.39 -25.12
N ILE A 153 3.30 -0.93 -25.00
CA ILE A 153 3.67 0.49 -25.15
C ILE A 153 3.79 0.79 -26.65
N GLU A 154 2.85 1.53 -27.22
CA GLU A 154 2.92 1.96 -28.63
C GLU A 154 3.82 3.19 -28.80
N GLN A 155 3.78 4.10 -27.83
CA GLN A 155 4.52 5.35 -27.88
C GLN A 155 4.78 5.91 -26.49
N THR A 156 5.93 6.56 -26.34
CA THR A 156 6.34 7.32 -25.16
C THR A 156 6.78 8.71 -25.60
N ILE A 157 6.27 9.75 -24.96
CA ILE A 157 6.65 11.14 -25.20
C ILE A 157 7.04 11.77 -23.85
N PRO A 158 8.29 12.24 -23.68
CA PRO A 158 9.42 12.10 -24.60
C PRO A 158 9.87 10.63 -24.77
N LEU A 159 10.75 10.36 -25.74
CA LEU A 159 11.33 9.03 -25.89
C LEU A 159 12.22 8.72 -24.67
N LEU A 160 11.87 7.67 -23.93
CA LEU A 160 12.57 7.25 -22.72
C LEU A 160 13.18 5.86 -22.90
N LYS A 161 14.28 5.63 -22.17
CA LYS A 161 14.87 4.29 -22.08
C LYS A 161 14.06 3.46 -21.08
N THR A 162 13.62 2.29 -21.52
CA THR A 162 13.01 1.27 -20.68
C THR A 162 14.05 0.24 -20.27
N LYS A 163 13.84 -0.38 -19.11
CA LYS A 163 14.60 -1.54 -18.64
C LYS A 163 13.61 -2.63 -18.23
N GLU A 164 13.81 -3.85 -18.68
CA GLU A 164 13.02 -5.00 -18.22
C GLU A 164 13.44 -5.42 -16.81
N VAL A 165 12.47 -5.56 -15.91
CA VAL A 165 12.66 -5.99 -14.52
C VAL A 165 11.50 -6.91 -14.14
N GLY A 166 11.73 -8.23 -14.18
CA GLY A 166 10.65 -9.20 -14.03
C GLY A 166 9.60 -9.03 -15.14
N CYS A 167 8.31 -9.05 -14.77
CA CYS A 167 7.18 -8.87 -15.68
C CYS A 167 6.86 -7.38 -15.98
N TYR A 168 7.82 -6.48 -15.81
CA TYR A 168 7.61 -5.03 -15.94
C TYR A 168 8.67 -4.37 -16.84
N HIS A 169 8.21 -3.40 -17.62
CA HIS A 169 9.02 -2.37 -18.21
C HIS A 169 9.18 -1.23 -17.20
N GLN A 170 10.39 -1.06 -16.68
CA GLN A 170 10.74 -0.01 -15.74
C GLN A 170 11.27 1.23 -16.47
N ILE A 171 10.79 2.39 -16.04
CA ILE A 171 11.27 3.71 -16.44
C ILE A 171 11.53 4.51 -15.16
N THR A 172 12.70 5.13 -15.05
CA THR A 172 13.02 6.00 -13.90
C THR A 172 13.11 7.44 -14.38
N LEU A 173 12.25 8.29 -13.85
CA LEU A 173 12.24 9.73 -14.07
C LEU A 173 13.04 10.41 -12.95
N GLN A 174 14.04 11.21 -13.34
CA GLN A 174 14.87 11.99 -12.41
C GLN A 174 14.38 13.43 -12.23
N ASN A 175 13.47 13.88 -13.10
CA ASN A 175 12.96 15.25 -13.19
C ASN A 175 11.44 15.26 -13.32
N ASN A 176 10.84 16.42 -13.08
CA ASN A 176 9.40 16.70 -13.11
C ASN A 176 8.79 16.74 -14.51
N ASN A 177 9.43 16.06 -15.48
CA ASN A 177 8.98 16.06 -16.85
C ASN A 177 7.72 15.22 -16.99
N THR A 178 6.64 15.85 -17.46
CA THR A 178 5.44 15.16 -17.86
C THR A 178 5.76 14.13 -18.95
N THR A 179 5.32 12.90 -18.74
CA THR A 179 5.53 11.79 -19.68
C THR A 179 4.17 11.23 -20.10
N THR A 180 3.95 11.12 -21.40
CA THR A 180 2.73 10.55 -21.97
C THR A 180 3.01 9.19 -22.59
N PHE A 181 2.18 8.22 -22.24
CA PHE A 181 2.19 6.86 -22.73
C PHE A 181 0.96 6.62 -23.58
N LYS A 182 1.16 6.11 -24.78
CA LYS A 182 0.10 5.55 -25.60
C LYS A 182 0.18 4.03 -25.50
N LEU A 183 -0.88 3.44 -24.97
CA LEU A 183 -0.93 2.03 -24.61
C LEU A 183 -1.97 1.30 -25.47
N ALA A 184 -1.65 0.07 -25.82
CA ALA A 184 -2.56 -0.88 -26.43
C ALA A 184 -2.68 -2.13 -25.56
N ILE A 185 -3.85 -2.75 -25.59
CA ILE A 185 -4.04 -4.07 -25.00
C ILE A 185 -3.23 -5.03 -25.86
N GLU A 186 -2.25 -5.71 -25.27
CA GLU A 186 -1.67 -6.87 -25.92
C GLU A 186 -2.79 -7.92 -26.00
N LYS A 187 -3.16 -8.34 -27.21
CA LYS A 187 -4.15 -9.41 -27.36
C LYS A 187 -3.62 -10.58 -26.56
N GLU A 188 -4.34 -10.99 -25.51
CA GLU A 188 -4.08 -12.25 -24.84
C GLU A 188 -3.91 -13.30 -25.94
N ALA A 189 -2.80 -14.04 -25.90
CA ALA A 189 -2.66 -15.21 -26.76
C ALA A 189 -3.93 -16.04 -26.61
N PRO A 190 -4.52 -16.56 -27.71
CA PRO A 190 -5.71 -17.39 -27.59
C PRO A 190 -5.40 -18.47 -26.57
N ILE A 191 -6.19 -18.52 -25.50
CA ILE A 191 -6.19 -19.66 -24.60
C ILE A 191 -6.57 -20.82 -25.50
N VAL A 192 -5.58 -21.63 -25.88
CA VAL A 192 -5.83 -22.94 -26.45
C VAL A 192 -6.48 -23.70 -25.31
N GLN A 193 -7.82 -23.68 -25.27
CA GLN A 193 -8.57 -24.69 -24.55
C GLN A 193 -8.16 -26.02 -25.18
N ASN A 194 -7.16 -26.68 -24.60
CA ASN A 194 -7.03 -28.10 -24.74
C ASN A 194 -8.25 -28.69 -24.04
N THR A 195 -9.37 -28.72 -24.76
CA THR A 195 -10.51 -29.55 -24.44
C THR A 195 -10.02 -30.98 -24.55
N THR A 196 -9.49 -31.49 -23.44
CA THR A 196 -9.41 -32.94 -23.29
C THR A 196 -10.87 -33.35 -23.09
N GLU A 197 -11.50 -33.83 -24.16
CA GLU A 197 -12.80 -34.47 -24.10
C GLU A 197 -12.69 -35.65 -23.13
N CYS A 198 -13.04 -35.41 -21.87
CA CYS A 198 -13.36 -36.49 -20.95
C CYS A 198 -14.69 -37.08 -21.43
N ILE A 199 -14.62 -38.29 -21.94
CA ILE A 199 -15.77 -39.10 -22.32
C ILE A 199 -16.69 -39.20 -21.10
N ASN A 200 -17.85 -38.55 -21.18
CA ASN A 200 -18.94 -38.71 -20.23
C ASN A 200 -19.47 -40.14 -20.35
N THR A 201 -19.35 -40.91 -19.27
CA THR A 201 -20.30 -41.99 -19.01
C THR A 201 -21.25 -41.49 -17.94
N SER A 202 -22.43 -41.07 -18.38
CA SER A 202 -23.52 -40.65 -17.50
C SER A 202 -24.05 -41.86 -16.76
N GLU A 203 -24.01 -41.85 -15.43
CA GLU A 203 -25.08 -42.45 -14.65
C GLU A 203 -25.91 -41.32 -14.04
N VAL A 204 -27.16 -41.29 -14.49
CA VAL A 204 -28.24 -40.48 -13.97
C VAL A 204 -28.59 -41.00 -12.58
N GLU A 205 -28.67 -40.12 -11.59
CA GLU A 205 -29.70 -40.25 -10.55
C GLU A 205 -30.00 -38.90 -9.86
N THR A 206 -31.18 -38.39 -10.21
CA THR A 206 -32.15 -37.58 -9.47
C THR A 206 -31.71 -36.63 -8.34
N THR A 207 -32.10 -35.37 -8.54
CA THR A 207 -32.29 -34.30 -7.56
C THR A 207 -32.86 -34.75 -6.20
N THR A 208 -32.24 -34.30 -5.10
CA THR A 208 -33.00 -33.78 -3.94
C THR A 208 -32.15 -32.82 -3.10
N SER A 209 -32.78 -31.68 -2.80
CA SER A 209 -32.33 -30.65 -1.86
C SER A 209 -31.99 -31.25 -0.49
N GLN A 210 -30.80 -30.96 0.05
CA GLN A 210 -30.57 -31.09 1.48
C GLN A 210 -29.64 -30.01 2.04
N LYS A 211 -30.27 -29.20 2.88
CA LYS A 211 -29.77 -28.08 3.67
C LYS A 211 -28.58 -28.49 4.55
N SER A 212 -27.51 -27.69 4.45
CA SER A 212 -26.35 -27.57 5.34
C SER A 212 -26.50 -28.27 6.70
N LYS A 213 -25.74 -29.35 6.91
CA LYS A 213 -25.54 -30.03 8.20
C LYS A 213 -24.37 -29.45 9.00
N THR A 214 -23.69 -28.44 8.46
CA THR A 214 -22.46 -27.84 9.01
C THR A 214 -22.73 -26.69 9.98
N ASP A 215 -23.89 -26.03 9.92
CA ASP A 215 -24.16 -24.86 10.77
C ASP A 215 -24.61 -25.23 12.21
N ASN A 216 -25.14 -26.45 12.42
CA ASN A 216 -25.58 -26.90 13.75
C ASN A 216 -24.44 -27.35 14.67
N ILE A 217 -23.29 -27.76 14.13
CA ILE A 217 -22.16 -28.23 14.95
C ILE A 217 -21.52 -27.04 15.68
N TYR A 218 -21.35 -25.90 15.00
CA TYR A 218 -20.80 -24.70 15.62
C TYR A 218 -21.73 -24.12 16.70
N PHE A 219 -23.05 -24.21 16.53
CA PHE A 219 -24.00 -23.75 17.57
C PHE A 219 -23.93 -24.61 18.84
N ILE A 220 -23.76 -25.93 18.70
CA ILE A 220 -23.65 -26.87 19.83
C ILE A 220 -22.32 -26.68 20.58
N VAL A 221 -21.21 -26.48 19.86
CA VAL A 221 -19.87 -26.31 20.46
C VAL A 221 -19.77 -25.03 21.28
N PHE A 222 -20.46 -23.94 20.90
CA PHE A 222 -20.41 -22.67 21.63
C PHE A 222 -21.50 -22.51 22.71
N ALA A 223 -22.70 -23.08 22.54
CA ALA A 223 -23.80 -22.88 23.48
C ALA A 223 -23.65 -23.69 24.78
N ILE A 224 -23.14 -24.92 24.70
CA ILE A 224 -23.05 -25.83 25.87
C ILE A 224 -22.04 -25.33 26.94
N PRO A 225 -20.82 -24.87 26.58
CA PRO A 225 -19.87 -24.37 27.57
C PRO A 225 -20.37 -23.11 28.28
N VAL A 226 -21.03 -22.21 27.55
CA VAL A 226 -21.60 -20.96 28.10
C VAL A 226 -22.72 -21.26 29.09
N LEU A 227 -23.61 -22.21 28.77
CA LEU A 227 -24.68 -22.61 29.67
C LEU A 227 -24.14 -23.25 30.96
N LEU A 228 -23.10 -24.08 30.87
CA LEU A 228 -22.44 -24.70 32.02
C LEU A 228 -21.80 -23.64 32.94
N ILE A 229 -21.15 -22.61 32.37
CA ILE A 229 -20.59 -21.50 33.15
C ILE A 229 -21.69 -20.73 33.90
N ILE A 230 -22.82 -20.44 33.24
CA ILE A 230 -23.95 -19.76 33.88
C ILE A 230 -24.52 -20.59 35.03
N ILE A 231 -24.70 -21.90 34.84
CA ILE A 231 -25.20 -22.80 35.89
C ILE A 231 -24.21 -22.84 37.07
N LEU A 232 -22.90 -22.94 36.80
CA LEU A 232 -21.85 -22.90 37.83
C LEU A 232 -21.88 -21.60 38.64
N ILE A 233 -22.02 -20.45 37.98
CA ILE A 233 -22.14 -19.14 38.65
C ILE A 233 -23.40 -19.10 39.53
N THR A 234 -24.51 -19.65 39.03
CA THR A 234 -25.80 -19.64 39.74
C THR A 234 -25.77 -20.56 40.96
N LEU A 235 -25.13 -21.74 40.86
CA LEU A 235 -24.96 -22.68 41.96
C LEU A 235 -23.94 -22.18 42.99
N TYR A 236 -22.87 -21.51 42.56
CA TYR A 236 -21.88 -20.92 43.46
C TYR A 236 -22.44 -19.74 44.26
N ARG A 237 -23.35 -18.95 43.68
CA ARG A 237 -24.08 -17.87 44.37
C ARG A 237 -25.21 -18.35 45.30
N ARG A 238 -25.58 -19.63 45.25
CA ARG A 238 -26.65 -20.23 46.08
C ARG A 238 -26.14 -21.01 47.30
N LYS A 239 -24.83 -21.04 47.52
CA LYS A 239 -24.19 -21.38 48.81
C LYS A 239 -23.82 -20.09 49.54
#